data_AF-A0A180G2X2-F1
#
_entry.id   AF-A0A180G2X2-F1
#
_cell.length_a   1.000
_cell.length_b   1.000
_cell.length_c   1.000
_cell.angle_alpha   90.00
_cell.angle_beta   90.00
_cell.angle_gamma   90.00
#
_symmetry.space_group_name_H-M   'P 1'
#
loop_
_entity.id
_entity.type
_entity.pdbx_description
1 polymer ?
#
loop_
_entity_poly.entity_id
_entity_poly.type
_entity_poly.pdbx_seq_one_letter_code
_entity_poly.pdbx_strand_id
1 'polypeptide(L)'
;MHHARTQLLAHSAGYRRMRQILIQEYQTHVPRLLVYELLSELDPEGMSERLRHACKRRVFRTNGPNHIWAADGHDKLKPYGIAIYGFIDAWSRKILGMYAHVTNNDPKHVGVYFLEVAAKSGGIPLMVTTDRGTETGEMAGYLGQLTQAYLGITFEEANTHMHYTKSTHNQKIESLWSRMMKEHNRPVIDMILRQMEAGKYNQDDEIERPVYDFKSNTFGTFWADFLANRLLFLFLWIPVLQM
;
A
#
# COMPACT_ATOMS: atom_id res chain seq x y z
N MET A 1 -24.99 -3.31 -12.24
CA MET A 1 -25.05 -4.79 -12.32
C MET A 1 -24.08 -5.36 -13.36
N HIS A 2 -24.13 -4.94 -14.64
CA HIS A 2 -23.23 -5.50 -15.67
C HIS A 2 -21.75 -5.23 -15.39
N HIS A 3 -21.40 -4.01 -14.97
CA HIS A 3 -20.04 -3.59 -14.60
C HIS A 3 -19.39 -4.42 -13.48
N ALA A 4 -20.13 -4.73 -12.41
CA ALA A 4 -19.66 -5.63 -11.35
C ALA A 4 -19.37 -7.05 -11.86
N ARG A 5 -20.19 -7.52 -12.82
CA ARG A 5 -20.04 -8.86 -13.40
C ARG A 5 -18.86 -8.96 -14.37
N THR A 6 -18.59 -7.94 -15.19
CA THR A 6 -17.50 -7.99 -16.20
C THR A 6 -16.16 -7.51 -15.70
N GLN A 7 -16.10 -6.57 -14.74
CA GLN A 7 -14.80 -6.05 -14.25
C GLN A 7 -14.41 -6.62 -12.88
N LEU A 8 -15.35 -6.87 -11.94
CA LEU A 8 -14.99 -7.27 -10.57
C LEU A 8 -14.89 -8.79 -10.39
N LEU A 9 -15.67 -9.58 -11.12
CA LEU A 9 -15.48 -11.04 -11.21
C LEU A 9 -14.23 -11.41 -12.01
N ALA A 10 -13.89 -10.62 -13.04
CA ALA A 10 -12.66 -10.83 -13.83
C ALA A 10 -11.37 -10.65 -13.00
N HIS A 11 -11.42 -9.85 -11.91
CA HIS A 11 -10.28 -9.56 -11.04
C HIS A 11 -10.20 -10.42 -9.76
N SER A 12 -10.77 -11.63 -9.79
CA SER A 12 -10.50 -12.64 -8.75
C SER A 12 -10.95 -12.26 -7.32
N ALA A 13 -11.91 -11.34 -7.15
CA ALA A 13 -12.39 -10.92 -5.83
C ALA A 13 -13.17 -12.04 -5.11
N GLY A 14 -12.65 -12.57 -4.00
CA GLY A 14 -13.36 -13.55 -3.18
C GLY A 14 -14.59 -12.96 -2.45
N TYR A 15 -15.49 -13.81 -1.95
CA TYR A 15 -16.80 -13.41 -1.40
C TYR A 15 -16.78 -12.31 -0.33
N ARG A 16 -15.71 -12.24 0.48
CA ARG A 16 -15.53 -11.17 1.47
C ARG A 16 -15.29 -9.81 0.81
N ARG A 17 -14.45 -9.77 -0.22
CA ARG A 17 -14.14 -8.56 -0.99
C ARG A 17 -15.32 -8.16 -1.87
N MET A 18 -15.99 -9.13 -2.50
CA MET A 18 -17.22 -8.87 -3.25
C MET A 18 -18.28 -8.21 -2.37
N ARG A 19 -18.48 -8.70 -1.15
CA ARG A 19 -19.39 -8.04 -0.20
C ARG A 19 -18.96 -6.61 0.13
N GLN A 20 -17.66 -6.36 0.35
CA GLN A 20 -17.18 -5.00 0.60
C GLN A 20 -17.46 -4.06 -0.58
N ILE A 21 -17.17 -4.52 -1.80
CA ILE A 21 -17.46 -3.77 -3.03
C ILE A 21 -18.96 -3.48 -3.15
N LEU A 22 -19.82 -4.48 -2.93
CA LEU A 22 -21.28 -4.30 -2.97
C LEU A 22 -21.75 -3.23 -1.97
N ILE A 23 -21.17 -3.19 -0.78
CA ILE A 23 -21.51 -2.18 0.23
C ILE A 23 -20.94 -0.80 -0.15
N GLN A 24 -19.69 -0.73 -0.58
CA GLN A 24 -18.97 0.53 -0.78
C GLN A 24 -19.36 1.23 -2.09
N GLU A 25 -19.38 0.48 -3.19
CA GLU A 25 -19.57 1.04 -4.53
C GLU A 25 -21.04 1.05 -4.95
N TYR A 26 -21.84 0.13 -4.41
CA TYR A 26 -23.24 -0.06 -4.81
C TYR A 26 -24.25 0.17 -3.69
N GLN A 27 -23.80 0.46 -2.46
CA GLN A 27 -24.64 0.62 -1.26
C GLN A 27 -25.59 -0.57 -1.00
N THR A 28 -25.21 -1.75 -1.46
CA THR A 28 -26.00 -2.97 -1.32
C THR A 28 -25.54 -3.76 -0.10
N HIS A 29 -26.39 -3.79 0.92
CA HIS A 29 -26.14 -4.54 2.14
C HIS A 29 -26.59 -6.00 1.98
N VAL A 30 -25.65 -6.89 1.66
CA VAL A 30 -25.93 -8.32 1.46
C VAL A 30 -25.28 -9.15 2.57
N PRO A 31 -25.95 -10.18 3.12
CA PRO A 31 -25.33 -11.15 4.02
C PRO A 31 -24.13 -11.84 3.38
N ARG A 32 -23.07 -12.06 4.17
CA ARG A 32 -21.84 -12.70 3.70
C ARG A 32 -22.09 -14.10 3.14
N LEU A 33 -23.00 -14.84 3.76
CA LEU A 33 -23.34 -16.19 3.36
C LEU A 33 -23.97 -16.21 1.97
N LEU A 34 -24.90 -15.29 1.70
CA LEU A 34 -25.55 -15.16 0.39
C LEU A 34 -24.53 -14.82 -0.71
N VAL A 35 -23.57 -13.92 -0.45
CA VAL A 35 -22.49 -13.63 -1.42
C VAL A 35 -21.58 -14.84 -1.65
N TYR A 36 -21.36 -15.67 -0.62
CA TYR A 36 -20.58 -16.90 -0.74
C TYR A 36 -21.31 -17.96 -1.58
N GLU A 37 -22.61 -18.18 -1.33
CA GLU A 37 -23.44 -19.12 -2.08
C GLU A 37 -23.48 -18.73 -3.57
N LEU A 38 -23.81 -17.47 -3.85
CA LEU A 38 -23.84 -16.94 -5.22
C LEU A 38 -22.49 -17.08 -5.94
N LEU A 39 -21.37 -16.79 -5.28
CA LEU A 39 -20.05 -16.95 -5.90
C LEU A 39 -19.62 -18.40 -6.05
N SER A 40 -20.10 -19.30 -5.18
CA SER A 40 -19.81 -20.73 -5.31
C SER A 40 -20.53 -21.33 -6.52
N GLU A 41 -21.70 -20.80 -6.88
CA GLU A 41 -22.40 -21.15 -8.11
C GLU A 41 -21.79 -20.49 -9.36
N LEU A 42 -21.40 -19.21 -9.26
CA LEU A 42 -20.92 -18.43 -10.40
C LEU A 42 -19.44 -18.66 -10.75
N ASP A 43 -18.58 -18.96 -9.76
CA ASP A 43 -17.12 -19.13 -9.91
C ASP A 43 -16.58 -20.25 -8.97
N PRO A 44 -17.03 -21.52 -9.15
CA PRO A 44 -16.58 -22.63 -8.32
C PRO A 44 -15.07 -22.89 -8.44
N GLU A 45 -14.51 -22.69 -9.64
CA GLU A 45 -13.09 -22.90 -9.91
C GLU A 45 -12.22 -21.86 -9.19
N GLY A 46 -12.53 -20.56 -9.33
CA GLY A 46 -11.81 -19.51 -8.61
C GLY A 46 -11.99 -19.63 -7.08
N MET A 47 -13.12 -20.17 -6.60
CA MET A 47 -13.32 -20.46 -5.17
C MET A 47 -12.39 -21.59 -4.69
N SER A 48 -12.21 -22.66 -5.49
CA SER A 48 -11.31 -23.78 -5.22
C SER A 48 -9.83 -23.37 -5.24
N GLU A 49 -9.41 -22.58 -6.23
CA GLU A 49 -8.03 -22.07 -6.33
C GLU A 49 -7.64 -21.23 -5.10
N ARG A 50 -8.55 -20.41 -4.58
CA ARG A 50 -8.31 -19.60 -3.37
C ARG A 50 -8.11 -20.45 -2.11
N LEU A 51 -8.75 -21.61 -2.02
CA LEU A 51 -8.52 -22.56 -0.92
C LEU A 51 -7.13 -23.20 -1.02
N ARG A 52 -6.65 -23.48 -2.24
CA ARG A 52 -5.30 -24.04 -2.49
C ARG A 52 -4.17 -23.08 -2.11
N HIS A 53 -4.38 -21.77 -2.26
CA HIS A 53 -3.39 -20.74 -1.88
C HIS A 53 -3.47 -20.28 -0.42
N ALA A 54 -4.14 -21.03 0.46
CA ALA A 54 -4.21 -20.71 1.88
C ALA A 54 -2.82 -20.85 2.55
N CYS A 55 -2.04 -19.77 2.54
CA CYS A 55 -0.78 -19.69 3.27
C CYS A 55 -1.02 -19.94 4.77
N LYS A 56 -0.12 -20.70 5.42
CA LYS A 56 -0.14 -20.87 6.89
C LYS A 56 -0.02 -19.50 7.54
N ARG A 57 -1.10 -19.04 8.20
CA ARG A 57 -1.09 -17.79 8.96
C ARG A 57 -0.10 -17.92 10.11
N ARG A 58 0.93 -17.07 10.11
CA ARG A 58 1.77 -16.87 11.29
C ARG A 58 1.04 -15.93 12.25
N VAL A 59 1.20 -16.15 13.55
CA VAL A 59 0.60 -15.29 14.56
C VAL A 59 1.49 -14.06 14.74
N PHE A 60 1.00 -12.90 14.29
CA PHE A 60 1.60 -11.60 14.56
C PHE A 60 0.90 -10.99 15.77
N ARG A 61 1.62 -10.77 16.88
CA ARG A 61 1.05 -10.25 18.14
C ARG A 61 1.27 -8.74 18.24
N THR A 62 0.20 -8.02 18.56
CA THR A 62 0.20 -6.56 18.74
C THR A 62 -0.72 -6.21 19.90
N ASN A 63 -0.32 -5.28 20.75
CA ASN A 63 -1.05 -4.92 21.97
C ASN A 63 -2.15 -3.86 21.76
N GLY A 64 -2.17 -3.19 20.60
CA GLY A 64 -3.18 -2.19 20.27
C GLY A 64 -2.75 -1.30 19.09
N PRO A 65 -3.56 -0.28 18.76
CA PRO A 65 -3.19 0.77 17.80
C PRO A 65 -1.85 1.42 18.18
N ASN A 66 -1.04 1.78 17.18
CA ASN A 66 0.26 2.44 17.34
C ASN A 66 1.27 1.65 18.20
N HIS A 67 1.00 0.38 18.49
CA HIS A 67 1.98 -0.49 19.16
C HIS A 67 3.16 -0.79 18.24
N ILE A 68 2.88 -1.17 17.00
CA ILE A 68 3.90 -1.46 15.98
C ILE A 68 3.46 -0.83 14.67
N TRP A 69 4.28 0.05 14.12
CA TRP A 69 4.16 0.44 12.72
C TRP A 69 5.10 -0.42 11.87
N ALA A 70 4.56 -0.99 10.79
CA ALA A 70 5.36 -1.69 9.79
C ALA A 70 5.66 -0.75 8.63
N ALA A 71 6.94 -0.65 8.28
CA ALA A 71 7.48 0.19 7.22
C ALA A 71 8.24 -0.68 6.21
N ASP A 72 8.13 -0.34 4.92
CA ASP A 72 8.79 -1.08 3.83
C ASP A 72 8.70 -0.33 2.49
N GLY A 73 9.64 -0.62 1.58
CA GLY A 73 9.65 -0.15 0.20
C GLY A 73 9.10 -1.20 -0.77
N HIS A 74 8.39 -0.75 -1.81
CA HIS A 74 7.85 -1.59 -2.86
C HIS A 74 8.39 -1.19 -4.24
N ASP A 75 9.18 -2.09 -4.82
CA ASP A 75 9.97 -1.83 -6.02
C ASP A 75 9.33 -2.33 -7.32
N LYS A 76 8.12 -2.89 -7.29
CA LYS A 76 7.53 -3.49 -8.51
C LYS A 76 7.26 -2.50 -9.64
N LEU A 77 7.12 -1.21 -9.33
CA LEU A 77 6.95 -0.14 -10.32
C LEU A 77 8.25 0.63 -10.60
N LYS A 78 9.36 0.27 -9.93
CA LYS A 78 10.66 0.91 -10.10
C LYS A 78 11.22 0.84 -11.52
N PRO A 79 10.97 -0.21 -12.34
CA PRO A 79 11.31 -0.19 -13.76
C PRO A 79 10.68 1.00 -14.51
N TYR A 80 9.51 1.47 -14.05
CA TYR A 80 8.79 2.61 -14.61
C TYR A 80 9.04 3.93 -13.84
N GLY A 81 10.14 4.01 -13.08
CA GLY A 81 10.51 5.21 -12.35
C GLY A 81 9.73 5.46 -11.05
N ILE A 82 8.87 4.52 -10.61
CA ILE A 82 8.03 4.70 -9.44
C ILE A 82 8.42 3.70 -8.34
N ALA A 83 9.09 4.18 -7.30
CA ALA A 83 9.27 3.44 -6.06
C ALA A 83 8.25 3.92 -5.02
N ILE A 84 7.63 2.99 -4.30
CA ILE A 84 6.65 3.33 -3.26
C ILE A 84 7.22 2.99 -1.89
N TYR A 85 7.05 3.84 -0.90
CA TYR A 85 7.34 3.54 0.50
C TYR A 85 6.06 3.62 1.33
N GLY A 86 5.82 2.61 2.17
CA GLY A 86 4.57 2.48 2.92
C GLY A 86 4.79 2.42 4.42
N PHE A 87 3.81 2.94 5.17
CA PHE A 87 3.69 2.80 6.61
C PHE A 87 2.30 2.32 6.96
N ILE A 88 2.21 1.31 7.82
CA ILE A 88 0.94 0.78 8.28
C ILE A 88 0.95 0.48 9.78
N ASP A 89 -0.21 0.60 10.41
CA ASP A 89 -0.41 0.10 11.76
C ASP A 89 -0.60 -1.43 11.74
N ALA A 90 0.23 -2.16 12.46
CA ALA A 90 0.23 -3.62 12.42
C ALA A 90 -1.00 -4.25 13.07
N TRP A 91 -1.63 -3.54 14.02
CA TRP A 91 -2.84 -3.98 14.75
C TRP A 91 -4.09 -3.82 13.87
N SER A 92 -4.41 -2.58 13.48
CA SER A 92 -5.61 -2.23 12.71
C SER A 92 -5.48 -2.50 11.21
N ARG A 93 -4.26 -2.64 10.68
CA ARG A 93 -3.96 -2.71 9.22
C ARG A 93 -4.21 -1.39 8.48
N LYS A 94 -4.49 -0.31 9.21
CA LYS A 94 -4.64 1.05 8.69
C LYS A 94 -3.37 1.47 7.96
N ILE A 95 -3.52 1.95 6.73
CA ILE A 95 -2.44 2.67 6.04
C ILE A 95 -2.29 4.03 6.70
N LEU A 96 -1.08 4.30 7.17
CA LEU A 96 -0.71 5.55 7.83
C LEU A 96 -0.10 6.54 6.84
N GLY A 97 0.66 6.03 5.86
CA GLY A 97 1.20 6.81 4.76
C GLY A 97 1.67 5.93 3.61
N MET A 98 1.57 6.46 2.39
CA MET A 98 2.15 5.89 1.17
C MET A 98 2.79 7.03 0.37
N TYR A 99 4.04 6.86 0.01
CA TYR A 99 4.86 7.88 -0.64
C TYR A 99 5.44 7.32 -1.92
N ALA A 100 5.23 8.00 -3.04
CA ALA A 100 5.83 7.64 -4.32
C ALA A 100 7.06 8.52 -4.57
N HIS A 101 8.15 7.92 -5.06
CA HIS A 101 9.39 8.62 -5.34
C HIS A 101 10.17 7.93 -6.46
N VAL A 102 11.11 8.65 -7.09
CA VAL A 102 11.98 8.06 -8.14
C VAL A 102 12.99 7.06 -7.54
N THR A 103 13.37 7.27 -6.28
CA THR A 103 14.23 6.38 -5.50
C THR A 103 13.74 6.26 -4.06
N ASN A 104 13.70 5.04 -3.55
CA ASN A 104 13.42 4.70 -2.15
C ASN A 104 14.68 4.35 -1.35
N ASN A 105 15.87 4.54 -1.92
CA ASN A 105 17.13 4.13 -1.29
C ASN A 105 17.80 5.24 -0.47
N ASP A 106 17.27 6.47 -0.48
CA ASP A 106 17.83 7.59 0.29
C ASP A 106 17.21 7.63 1.70
N PRO A 107 18.04 7.46 2.76
CA PRO A 107 17.57 7.50 4.13
C PRO A 107 16.82 8.78 4.52
N LYS A 108 17.16 9.92 3.91
CA LYS A 108 16.54 11.21 4.23
C LYS A 108 15.07 11.23 3.87
N HIS A 109 14.70 10.65 2.73
CA HIS A 109 13.30 10.58 2.32
C HIS A 109 12.49 9.73 3.30
N VAL A 110 13.00 8.55 3.67
CA VAL A 110 12.32 7.65 4.62
C VAL A 110 12.17 8.32 6.00
N GLY A 111 13.21 9.01 6.46
CA GLY A 111 13.16 9.79 7.69
C GLY A 111 12.08 10.89 7.67
N VAL A 112 12.01 11.67 6.57
CA VAL A 112 10.97 12.71 6.39
C VAL A 112 9.58 12.09 6.35
N TYR A 113 9.38 10.99 5.62
CA TYR A 113 8.10 10.29 5.57
C TYR A 113 7.66 9.82 6.96
N PHE A 114 8.58 9.29 7.76
CA PHE A 114 8.29 8.89 9.14
C PHE A 114 7.82 10.09 9.98
N LEU A 115 8.52 11.22 9.93
CA LEU A 115 8.14 12.43 10.66
C LEU A 115 6.77 12.97 10.23
N GLU A 116 6.48 12.93 8.92
CA GLU A 116 5.17 13.32 8.39
C GLU A 116 4.05 12.41 8.89
N VAL A 117 4.26 11.08 8.88
CA VAL A 117 3.29 10.12 9.43
C VAL A 117 3.11 10.34 10.93
N ALA A 118 4.19 10.59 11.68
CA ALA A 118 4.14 10.85 13.11
C ALA A 118 3.32 12.11 13.42
N ALA A 119 3.59 13.21 12.70
CA ALA A 119 2.83 14.45 12.84
C ALA A 119 1.34 14.26 12.52
N LYS A 120 1.01 13.57 11.42
CA LYS A 120 -0.39 13.28 11.03
C LYS A 120 -1.11 12.36 12.02
N SER A 121 -0.38 11.45 12.64
CA SER A 121 -0.92 10.51 13.63
C SER A 121 -1.04 11.13 15.03
N GLY A 122 -0.52 12.33 15.24
CA GLY A 122 -0.48 13.00 16.54
C GLY A 122 0.55 12.40 17.50
N GLY A 123 1.52 11.63 17.00
CA GLY A 123 2.52 10.95 17.82
C GLY A 123 3.27 9.85 17.06
N ILE A 124 4.26 9.25 17.73
CA ILE A 124 5.06 8.13 17.23
C ILE A 124 4.50 6.78 17.72
N PRO A 125 4.79 5.66 17.03
CA PRO A 125 4.45 4.35 17.55
C PRO A 125 5.35 3.98 18.72
N LEU A 126 4.94 2.98 19.50
CA LEU A 126 5.85 2.36 20.47
C LEU A 126 7.02 1.71 19.75
N MET A 127 6.77 0.95 18.67
CA MET A 127 7.81 0.27 17.91
C MET A 127 7.64 0.46 16.41
N VAL A 128 8.75 0.42 15.68
CA VAL A 128 8.76 0.32 14.21
C VAL A 128 9.40 -1.00 13.82
N THR A 129 8.79 -1.69 12.85
CA THR A 129 9.35 -2.88 12.22
C THR A 129 9.61 -2.60 10.75
N THR A 130 10.80 -2.96 10.28
CA THR A 130 11.20 -2.84 8.88
C THR A 130 12.14 -3.98 8.50
N ASP A 131 12.37 -4.12 7.21
CA ASP A 131 13.47 -4.94 6.71
C ASP A 131 14.82 -4.27 6.97
N ARG A 132 15.90 -5.07 6.95
CA ARG A 132 17.26 -4.57 7.07
C ARG A 132 17.67 -3.84 5.79
N GLY A 133 17.36 -2.56 5.72
CA GLY A 133 17.74 -1.66 4.64
C GLY A 133 18.54 -0.47 5.15
N THR A 134 19.50 0.00 4.35
CA THR A 134 20.33 1.18 4.69
C THR A 134 19.51 2.47 4.72
N GLU A 135 18.39 2.49 4.00
CA GLU A 135 17.44 3.61 3.89
C GLU A 135 16.67 3.88 5.19
N THR A 136 16.77 3.02 6.20
CA THR A 136 15.97 3.13 7.43
C THR A 136 16.71 3.79 8.58
N GLY A 137 17.98 4.17 8.39
CA GLY A 137 18.84 4.72 9.44
C GLY A 137 18.31 6.01 10.06
N GLU A 138 17.88 6.98 9.25
CA GLU A 138 17.32 8.26 9.74
C GLU A 138 16.02 8.03 10.52
N MET A 139 15.14 7.17 10.01
CA MET A 139 13.90 6.80 10.71
C MET A 139 14.19 6.17 12.08
N ALA A 140 15.17 5.25 12.16
CA ALA A 140 15.60 4.67 13.43
C ALA A 140 16.13 5.74 14.40
N GLY A 141 16.95 6.67 13.89
CA GLY A 141 17.48 7.80 14.66
C GLY A 141 16.37 8.70 15.21
N TYR A 142 15.39 9.08 14.39
CA TYR A 142 14.25 9.88 14.82
C TYR A 142 13.37 9.15 15.82
N LEU A 143 13.07 7.87 15.59
CA LEU A 143 12.32 7.06 16.56
C LEU A 143 13.04 7.03 17.91
N GLY A 144 14.35 6.76 17.92
CA GLY A 144 15.16 6.71 19.13
C GLY A 144 15.14 8.04 19.89
N GLN A 145 15.43 9.15 19.19
CA GLN A 145 15.45 10.49 19.80
C GLN A 145 14.08 10.91 20.36
N LEU A 146 13.01 10.70 19.60
CA LEU A 146 11.66 11.06 20.04
C LEU A 146 11.20 10.17 21.20
N THR A 147 11.44 8.86 21.12
CA THR A 147 11.09 7.93 22.21
C THR A 147 11.84 8.27 23.49
N GLN A 148 13.15 8.56 23.39
CA GLN A 148 13.97 9.00 24.50
C GLN A 148 13.39 10.27 25.16
N ALA A 149 13.08 11.28 24.35
CA ALA A 149 12.57 12.56 24.83
C ALA A 149 11.18 12.44 25.49
N TYR A 150 10.28 11.63 24.92
CA TYR A 150 8.90 11.53 25.40
C TYR A 150 8.68 10.49 26.51
N LEU A 151 9.49 9.43 26.56
CA LEU A 151 9.39 8.39 27.62
C LEU A 151 10.41 8.58 28.74
N GLY A 152 11.40 9.46 28.58
CA GLY A 152 12.44 9.70 29.60
C GLY A 152 13.35 8.48 29.85
N ILE A 153 13.47 7.59 28.86
CA ILE A 153 14.29 6.38 28.91
C ILE A 153 15.71 6.65 28.40
N THR A 154 16.62 5.69 28.54
CA THR A 154 17.96 5.79 27.96
C THR A 154 17.93 5.65 26.43
N PHE A 155 19.00 6.11 25.77
CA PHE A 155 19.15 5.93 24.32
C PHE A 155 19.24 4.45 23.93
N GLU A 156 19.88 3.61 24.75
CA GLU A 156 19.97 2.17 24.52
C GLU A 156 18.59 1.51 24.56
N GLU A 157 17.77 1.85 25.56
CA GLU A 157 16.39 1.38 25.65
C GLU A 157 15.57 1.86 24.46
N ALA A 158 15.65 3.15 24.10
CA ALA A 158 14.93 3.70 22.96
C ALA A 158 15.29 3.01 21.63
N ASN A 159 16.56 2.62 21.42
CA ASN A 159 16.97 1.89 20.22
C ASN A 159 16.35 0.50 20.11
N THR A 160 15.94 -0.11 21.23
CA THR A 160 15.24 -1.41 21.18
C THR A 160 13.86 -1.34 20.51
N HIS A 161 13.30 -0.13 20.38
CA HIS A 161 12.00 0.09 19.75
C HIS A 161 12.04 0.01 18.22
N MET A 162 13.25 0.01 17.63
CA MET A 162 13.46 -0.24 16.20
C MET A 162 13.77 -1.71 15.96
N HIS A 163 12.87 -2.41 15.26
CA HIS A 163 13.01 -3.83 14.98
C HIS A 163 13.32 -4.10 13.51
N TYR A 164 14.52 -4.63 13.28
CA TYR A 164 14.91 -5.14 11.98
C TYR A 164 14.56 -6.61 11.82
N THR A 165 13.66 -6.90 10.88
CA THR A 165 13.19 -8.25 10.59
C THR A 165 13.65 -8.72 9.21
N LYS A 166 13.45 -10.00 8.89
CA LYS A 166 13.53 -10.47 7.50
C LYS A 166 12.21 -10.09 6.81
N SER A 167 12.22 -9.80 5.51
CA SER A 167 11.01 -9.55 4.69
C SER A 167 9.84 -10.48 5.00
N THR A 168 10.11 -11.78 5.10
CA THR A 168 9.14 -12.82 5.46
C THR A 168 8.45 -12.66 6.83
N HIS A 169 8.97 -11.80 7.70
CA HIS A 169 8.45 -11.48 9.03
C HIS A 169 7.72 -10.12 9.05
N ASN A 170 7.98 -9.24 8.09
CA ASN A 170 7.22 -8.00 7.87
C ASN A 170 5.86 -8.26 7.16
N GLN A 171 5.17 -9.30 7.63
CA GLN A 171 3.99 -9.90 6.97
C GLN A 171 2.85 -8.92 6.75
N LYS A 172 2.78 -7.92 7.63
CA LYS A 172 1.72 -6.93 7.63
C LYS A 172 1.85 -6.04 6.40
N ILE A 173 3.01 -5.49 6.09
CA ILE A 173 3.15 -4.61 4.92
C ILE A 173 3.29 -5.42 3.63
N GLU A 174 3.92 -6.58 3.68
CA GLU A 174 3.97 -7.52 2.55
C GLU A 174 2.58 -7.99 2.11
N SER A 175 1.68 -8.23 3.07
CA SER A 175 0.27 -8.52 2.76
C SER A 175 -0.44 -7.34 2.13
N LEU A 176 -0.06 -6.09 2.44
CA LEU A 176 -0.59 -4.91 1.75
C LEU A 176 -0.07 -4.87 0.31
N TRP A 177 1.23 -5.04 0.10
CA TRP A 177 1.84 -5.07 -1.23
C TRP A 177 1.25 -6.14 -2.14
N SER A 178 1.04 -7.36 -1.61
CA SER A 178 0.39 -8.43 -2.35
C SER A 178 -1.03 -8.06 -2.82
N ARG A 179 -1.80 -7.35 -1.98
CA ARG A 179 -3.13 -6.85 -2.35
C ARG A 179 -3.03 -5.75 -3.40
N MET A 180 -2.17 -4.76 -3.19
CA MET A 180 -1.96 -3.66 -4.12
C MET A 180 -1.53 -4.17 -5.52
N MET A 181 -0.68 -5.19 -5.57
CA MET A 181 -0.28 -5.82 -6.83
C MET A 181 -1.45 -6.42 -7.61
N LYS A 182 -2.37 -7.09 -6.91
CA LYS A 182 -3.53 -7.75 -7.53
C LYS A 182 -4.60 -6.74 -7.94
N GLU A 183 -4.85 -5.76 -7.09
CA GLU A 183 -5.98 -4.83 -7.25
C GLU A 183 -5.62 -3.61 -8.13
N HIS A 184 -4.35 -3.17 -8.17
CA HIS A 184 -3.97 -1.89 -8.77
C HIS A 184 -2.78 -1.94 -9.72
N ASN A 185 -1.68 -2.57 -9.34
CA ASN A 185 -0.45 -2.44 -10.14
C ASN A 185 -0.57 -3.15 -11.49
N ARG A 186 -1.29 -4.27 -11.59
CA ARG A 186 -1.50 -4.95 -12.88
C ARG A 186 -2.16 -4.04 -13.93
N PRO A 187 -3.33 -3.42 -13.66
CA PRO A 187 -3.91 -2.43 -14.57
C PRO A 187 -2.98 -1.26 -14.92
N VAL A 188 -2.21 -0.76 -13.95
CA VAL A 188 -1.27 0.36 -14.17
C VAL A 188 -0.14 -0.07 -15.10
N ILE A 189 0.44 -1.25 -14.89
CA ILE A 189 1.48 -1.82 -15.75
C ILE A 189 0.94 -2.04 -17.16
N ASP A 190 -0.25 -2.65 -17.31
CA ASP A 190 -0.88 -2.87 -18.61
C ASP A 190 -1.12 -1.55 -19.36
N MET A 191 -1.51 -0.49 -18.64
CA MET A 191 -1.67 0.84 -19.23
C MET A 191 -0.33 1.41 -19.71
N ILE A 192 0.73 1.32 -18.89
CA ILE A 192 2.07 1.80 -19.26
C ILE A 192 2.57 1.06 -20.51
N LEU A 193 2.44 -0.27 -20.53
CA LEU A 193 2.83 -1.10 -21.67
C LEU A 193 2.10 -0.69 -22.95
N ARG A 194 0.79 -0.41 -22.89
CA ARG A 194 0.03 0.11 -24.05
C ARG A 194 0.52 1.47 -24.54
N GLN A 195 0.97 2.35 -23.64
CA GLN A 195 1.55 3.63 -24.05
C GLN A 195 2.94 3.45 -24.68
N MET A 196 3.73 2.46 -24.22
CA MET A 196 4.99 2.08 -24.87
C MET A 196 4.76 1.57 -26.29
N GLU A 197 3.80 0.65 -26.46
CA GLU A 197 3.42 0.11 -27.78
C GLU A 197 2.91 1.21 -28.73
N ALA A 198 2.22 2.23 -28.20
CA ALA A 198 1.75 3.37 -28.96
C ALA A 198 2.86 4.41 -29.27
N GLY A 199 4.09 4.21 -28.81
CA GLY A 199 5.21 5.14 -28.99
C GLY A 199 5.07 6.44 -28.20
N LYS A 200 4.23 6.45 -27.15
CA LYS A 200 3.92 7.65 -26.33
C LYS A 200 4.67 7.69 -25.00
N TYR A 201 5.42 6.63 -24.69
CA TYR A 201 6.27 6.54 -23.50
C TYR A 201 7.51 5.71 -23.83
N ASN A 202 8.67 6.29 -23.57
CA ASN A 202 9.96 5.63 -23.66
C ASN A 202 10.56 5.47 -22.26
N GLN A 203 10.67 4.23 -21.78
CA GLN A 203 11.26 3.92 -20.48
C GLN A 203 12.77 4.23 -20.39
N ASP A 204 13.45 4.29 -21.55
CA ASP A 204 14.88 4.54 -21.65
C ASP A 204 15.20 6.04 -21.78
N ASP A 205 14.17 6.89 -21.89
CA ASP A 205 14.30 8.34 -21.87
C ASP A 205 14.37 8.84 -20.42
N GLU A 206 15.50 9.45 -20.06
CA GLU A 206 15.76 9.97 -18.70
C GLU A 206 14.82 11.08 -18.27
N ILE A 207 14.14 11.74 -19.21
CA ILE A 207 13.10 12.72 -18.95
C ILE A 207 11.78 11.97 -18.79
N GLU A 208 11.33 11.18 -19.77
CA GLU A 208 9.99 10.56 -19.70
C GLU A 208 9.84 9.54 -18.55
N ARG A 209 10.93 8.85 -18.19
CA ARG A 209 10.96 7.85 -17.12
C ARG A 209 10.53 8.40 -15.74
N PRO A 210 10.98 9.60 -15.32
CA PRO A 210 10.38 10.34 -14.19
C PRO A 210 9.26 11.33 -14.57
N VAL A 211 9.19 11.85 -15.81
CA VAL A 211 8.35 13.02 -16.21
C VAL A 211 6.94 12.70 -16.71
N TYR A 212 6.50 11.44 -16.73
CA TYR A 212 5.04 11.18 -16.75
C TYR A 212 4.29 11.67 -15.48
N ASP A 213 4.97 12.46 -14.64
CA ASP A 213 4.40 13.29 -13.58
C ASP A 213 4.20 14.78 -13.96
N PHE A 214 4.66 15.36 -15.09
CA PHE A 214 4.50 16.84 -15.25
C PHE A 214 4.40 17.49 -16.64
N LYS A 215 4.30 16.76 -17.77
CA LYS A 215 4.10 17.42 -19.10
C LYS A 215 3.08 16.75 -20.01
N SER A 216 1.86 17.28 -20.04
CA SER A 216 1.16 17.55 -21.30
C SER A 216 0.17 18.72 -21.13
N ASN A 217 0.53 19.88 -21.66
CA ASN A 217 -0.30 21.08 -21.69
C ASN A 217 -1.04 21.21 -23.03
N THR A 218 -1.48 20.07 -23.57
CA THR A 218 -2.20 20.00 -24.85
C THR A 218 -2.96 18.68 -24.87
N PHE A 219 -4.12 18.66 -24.20
CA PHE A 219 -5.39 18.03 -24.60
C PHE A 219 -6.33 18.05 -23.39
N GLY A 220 -7.50 18.66 -23.59
CA GLY A 220 -8.44 19.20 -22.59
C GLY A 220 -8.72 18.38 -21.33
N THR A 221 -8.88 19.14 -20.22
CA THR A 221 -9.76 18.96 -19.03
C THR A 221 -9.97 17.60 -18.36
N PHE A 222 -9.42 16.50 -18.88
CA PHE A 222 -9.49 15.18 -18.27
C PHE A 222 -8.22 14.86 -17.49
N TRP A 223 -7.06 15.42 -17.90
CA TRP A 223 -5.77 15.19 -17.25
C TRP A 223 -5.38 16.24 -16.20
N ALA A 224 -5.88 17.48 -16.31
CA ALA A 224 -5.79 18.44 -15.21
C ALA A 224 -6.62 17.96 -14.02
N ASP A 225 -7.79 17.36 -14.28
CA ASP A 225 -8.55 16.64 -13.26
C ASP A 225 -7.90 15.30 -12.89
N PHE A 226 -7.13 14.65 -13.76
CA PHE A 226 -6.41 13.42 -13.40
C PHE A 226 -5.27 13.73 -12.43
N LEU A 227 -4.38 14.69 -12.68
CA LEU A 227 -3.27 15.01 -11.77
C LEU A 227 -3.71 15.83 -10.55
N ALA A 228 -4.62 16.81 -10.71
CA ALA A 228 -5.20 17.52 -9.57
C ALA A 228 -6.09 16.61 -8.70
N ASN A 229 -6.64 15.50 -9.25
CA ASN A 229 -7.38 14.48 -8.49
C ASN A 229 -6.68 13.10 -8.36
N ARG A 230 -5.36 12.95 -8.56
CA ARG A 230 -4.67 11.63 -8.41
C ARG A 230 -3.50 11.54 -7.43
N LEU A 231 -3.28 12.55 -6.59
CA LEU A 231 -2.95 12.26 -5.19
C LEU A 231 -4.24 11.89 -4.41
N LEU A 232 -5.40 12.37 -4.86
CA LEU A 232 -6.71 11.96 -4.35
C LEU A 232 -7.06 10.48 -4.62
N PHE A 233 -6.39 9.76 -5.52
CA PHE A 233 -6.61 8.31 -5.67
C PHE A 233 -5.97 7.48 -4.54
N LEU A 234 -4.94 8.01 -3.88
CA LEU A 234 -4.41 7.44 -2.63
C LEU A 234 -5.17 7.99 -1.41
N PHE A 235 -5.69 9.23 -1.47
CA PHE A 235 -6.39 9.88 -0.36
C PHE A 235 -7.91 9.58 -0.26
N LEU A 236 -8.63 9.34 -1.36
CA LEU A 236 -10.08 9.00 -1.37
C LEU A 236 -10.37 7.54 -0.98
N TRP A 237 -9.34 6.69 -0.85
CA TRP A 237 -9.46 5.30 -0.41
C TRP A 237 -8.86 5.01 0.98
N ILE A 238 -8.46 6.06 1.70
CA ILE A 238 -8.15 5.98 3.13
C ILE A 238 -9.38 5.52 3.96
N PRO A 239 -10.66 5.84 3.61
CA PRO A 239 -11.81 5.27 4.33
C PRO A 239 -12.05 3.78 4.05
N VAL A 240 -11.50 3.22 2.95
CA VAL A 240 -11.73 1.82 2.54
C VAL A 240 -10.76 0.84 3.21
N LEU A 241 -9.69 1.35 3.83
CA LEU A 241 -8.70 0.56 4.56
C LEU A 241 -8.59 0.94 6.06
N GLN A 242 -9.49 1.81 6.57
CA GLN A 242 -9.50 2.25 7.96
C GLN A 242 -10.79 1.91 8.75
N MET A 243 -11.60 0.95 8.29
CA MET A 243 -12.72 0.39 9.07
C MET A 243 -12.77 -1.14 9.00
#